data_AF-A0A1Y1WT99-F1
#
_entry.id   AF-A0A1Y1WT99-F1
#
_cell.length_a   1.000
_cell.length_b   1.000
_cell.length_c   1.000
_cell.angle_alpha   90.00
_cell.angle_beta   90.00
_cell.angle_gamma   90.00
#
_symmetry.space_group_name_H-M   'P 1'
#
loop_
_entity.id
_entity.type
_entity.pdbx_description
1 polymer ?
#
loop_
_entity_poly.entity_id
_entity_poly.type
_entity_poly.pdbx_seq_one_letter_code
_entity_poly.pdbx_strand_id
1 'polypeptide(L)'
;MKLFSTIIKILSLFTLTAPFVYASDCKDIKKYFDNKKEGYIYISKCKENDNGKVIEITFYEKNIPEKDIEKILSYDTITTLDYSTGYDGYDFEENPEVEYDIRSKVYKLTNLKNLKHLENLSIAYFSEVATGIGFYHYYLGHIAENTLKNLTSLKTLIINLQPENSVKSELVNAFKSVKELVLLEGGEVKFDLPNVEKITYDEDDVSSLGKLENLKELKLIFYPFDVRDISSFKNLSQVEKLTVSMSKIYPGAAGVTCEAVIIKFSDKSQLKELYIDIGYPSKSTIEEAKKLKNLKKGYAECGKCGKEYGKCPSGQCCSKYGWCGASSDHCLTSKGCQSEFGKCSNDKTLTSTTKTSTKKSSTKTSTTKTKTLLKTSTTKTSSTPTVKGKCGKEYGKCPSGQCCSKYGWCGTSSDHCSTSKGCQSEFGKCGKEYGKCPSGQCCSKYGWCGTSSDHCLTSKGCQSEFGTCK
;
A
#
# COMPACT_ATOMS: atom_id res chain seq x y z
N MET A 1 -3.01 -11.54 -75.43
CA MET A 1 -1.69 -11.68 -74.76
C MET A 1 -0.89 -10.43 -75.06
N LYS A 2 -0.69 -9.53 -74.06
CA LYS A 2 -0.05 -8.20 -74.22
C LYS A 2 -0.82 -7.26 -75.20
N LEU A 3 -0.67 -5.93 -75.21
CA LEU A 3 0.12 -5.04 -74.35
C LEU A 3 -0.69 -3.73 -74.10
N PHE A 4 -1.22 -3.50 -72.89
CA PHE A 4 -1.75 -2.17 -72.54
C PHE A 4 -0.57 -1.29 -72.07
N SER A 5 0.01 -0.55 -73.01
CA SER A 5 1.10 0.41 -72.78
C SER A 5 0.90 1.62 -73.69
N THR A 6 1.47 2.76 -73.31
CA THR A 6 1.48 4.02 -74.09
C THR A 6 0.18 4.85 -74.07
N ILE A 7 -0.37 5.12 -72.88
CA ILE A 7 -0.95 6.45 -72.57
C ILE A 7 -0.38 6.95 -71.23
N ILE A 8 0.93 7.26 -71.23
CA ILE A 8 1.59 8.02 -70.16
C ILE A 8 2.38 9.16 -70.80
N LYS A 9 1.72 10.32 -70.94
CA LYS A 9 2.27 11.69 -70.91
C LYS A 9 1.16 12.69 -71.24
N ILE A 10 1.26 13.89 -70.66
CA ILE A 10 0.37 15.04 -70.87
C ILE A 10 -1.08 14.83 -70.39
N LEU A 11 -1.29 15.03 -69.09
CA LEU A 11 -2.22 16.06 -68.64
C LEU A 11 -1.70 16.67 -67.32
N SER A 12 -2.03 17.94 -67.08
CA SER A 12 -1.72 18.76 -65.89
C SER A 12 -1.56 17.97 -64.58
N LEU A 13 -0.45 18.08 -63.83
CA LEU A 13 0.08 19.31 -63.23
C LEU A 13 -0.97 20.13 -62.45
N PHE A 14 -1.94 19.46 -61.83
CA PHE A 14 -2.50 19.94 -60.57
C PHE A 14 -1.80 19.23 -59.41
N THR A 15 -0.89 19.93 -58.74
CA THR A 15 -0.39 19.52 -57.43
C THR A 15 -1.49 19.76 -56.40
N LEU A 16 -2.51 18.90 -56.42
CA LEU A 16 -3.45 18.77 -55.32
C LEU A 16 -2.72 18.17 -54.12
N THR A 17 -2.00 19.02 -53.39
CA THR A 17 -1.70 18.81 -51.97
C THR A 17 -2.97 19.02 -51.14
N ALA A 18 -4.06 18.36 -51.55
CA ALA A 18 -5.05 17.92 -50.60
C ALA A 18 -4.28 17.01 -49.63
N PRO A 19 -4.24 17.30 -48.31
CA PRO A 19 -3.62 16.36 -47.39
C PRO A 19 -4.34 15.02 -47.56
N PHE A 20 -3.58 13.94 -47.74
CA PHE A 20 -4.15 12.60 -47.63
C PHE A 20 -4.64 12.45 -46.19
N VAL A 21 -5.94 12.68 -45.99
CA VAL A 21 -6.60 12.46 -44.70
C VAL A 21 -6.70 10.95 -44.56
N TYR A 22 -5.63 10.34 -44.03
CA TYR A 22 -5.57 8.91 -43.75
C TYR A 22 -6.79 8.50 -42.91
N ALA A 23 -7.33 7.32 -43.22
CA ALA A 23 -8.35 6.70 -42.40
C ALA A 23 -7.78 6.51 -40.98
N SER A 24 -8.53 6.97 -39.99
CA SER A 24 -8.08 7.14 -38.61
C SER A 24 -8.65 5.99 -37.80
N ASP A 25 -7.82 4.97 -37.56
CA ASP A 25 -8.21 3.75 -36.86
C ASP A 25 -8.81 4.06 -35.48
N CYS A 26 -8.34 5.07 -34.76
CA CYS A 26 -8.91 5.48 -33.48
C CYS A 26 -10.33 6.05 -33.61
N LYS A 27 -10.66 6.76 -34.71
CA LYS A 27 -12.03 7.23 -34.98
C LYS A 27 -12.94 6.06 -35.34
N ASP A 28 -12.45 5.11 -36.14
CA ASP A 28 -13.22 3.93 -36.52
C ASP A 28 -13.45 2.98 -35.34
N ILE A 29 -12.44 2.77 -34.47
CA ILE A 29 -12.58 2.05 -33.21
C ILE A 29 -13.61 2.74 -32.31
N LYS A 30 -13.48 4.06 -32.09
CA LYS A 30 -14.46 4.77 -31.24
C LYS A 30 -15.87 4.66 -31.82
N LYS A 31 -16.06 4.94 -33.11
CA LYS A 31 -17.34 4.83 -33.81
C LYS A 31 -17.92 3.41 -33.76
N TYR A 32 -17.09 2.37 -33.79
CA TYR A 32 -17.55 0.98 -33.63
C TYR A 32 -18.23 0.77 -32.27
N PHE A 33 -17.68 1.33 -31.20
CA PHE A 33 -18.22 1.21 -29.84
C PHE A 33 -19.32 2.21 -29.51
N ASP A 34 -19.29 3.43 -30.06
CA ASP A 34 -20.38 4.42 -29.93
C ASP A 34 -21.74 3.88 -30.45
N ASN A 35 -21.74 2.82 -31.27
CA ASN A 35 -22.92 2.14 -31.81
C ASN A 35 -23.32 0.84 -31.06
N LYS A 36 -22.61 0.47 -29.97
CA LYS A 36 -22.92 -0.72 -29.16
C LYS A 36 -23.96 -0.39 -28.08
N LYS A 37 -24.76 -1.40 -27.71
CA LYS A 37 -25.76 -1.34 -26.62
C LYS A 37 -25.53 -2.40 -25.52
N GLU A 38 -24.46 -3.17 -25.65
CA GLU A 38 -24.12 -4.30 -24.79
C GLU A 38 -22.77 -4.00 -24.13
N GLY A 39 -22.72 -4.15 -22.80
CA GLY A 39 -21.56 -3.74 -21.99
C GLY A 39 -21.31 -2.23 -21.95
N TYR A 40 -20.16 -1.86 -21.42
CA TYR A 40 -19.63 -0.50 -21.36
C TYR A 40 -18.15 -0.54 -21.71
N ILE A 41 -17.68 0.42 -22.50
CA ILE A 41 -16.26 0.59 -22.80
C ILE A 41 -15.89 2.07 -22.76
N TYR A 42 -14.75 2.36 -22.16
CA TYR A 42 -14.21 3.71 -22.06
C TYR A 42 -12.78 3.73 -22.57
N ILE A 43 -12.60 4.24 -23.79
CA ILE A 43 -11.28 4.46 -24.40
C ILE A 43 -10.77 5.82 -23.91
N SER A 44 -9.94 5.81 -22.88
CA SER A 44 -9.36 7.03 -22.29
C SER A 44 -8.21 7.59 -23.14
N LYS A 45 -7.60 6.76 -23.98
CA LYS A 45 -6.44 7.12 -24.81
C LYS A 45 -6.42 6.29 -26.09
N CYS A 46 -6.19 6.93 -27.22
CA CYS A 46 -5.86 6.27 -28.47
C CYS A 46 -4.93 7.18 -29.28
N LYS A 47 -3.84 6.64 -29.83
CA LYS A 47 -2.91 7.37 -30.71
C LYS A 47 -2.63 6.58 -31.97
N GLU A 48 -2.40 7.33 -33.05
CA GLU A 48 -2.06 6.83 -34.37
C GLU A 48 -0.61 7.20 -34.73
N ASN A 49 -0.02 6.47 -35.68
CA ASN A 49 1.15 6.92 -36.44
C ASN A 49 0.73 7.78 -37.65
N ASP A 50 1.70 8.28 -38.41
CA ASP A 50 1.48 9.19 -39.55
C ASP A 50 0.59 8.61 -40.68
N ASN A 51 0.37 7.29 -40.70
CA ASN A 51 -0.53 6.61 -41.65
C ASN A 51 -1.95 6.38 -41.11
N GLY A 52 -2.31 6.98 -39.96
CA GLY A 52 -3.61 6.81 -39.31
C GLY A 52 -3.79 5.48 -38.56
N LYS A 53 -2.70 4.72 -38.37
CA LYS A 53 -2.71 3.37 -37.75
C LYS A 53 -2.44 3.41 -36.26
N VAL A 54 -3.32 2.77 -35.47
CA VAL A 54 -3.27 2.80 -34.01
C VAL A 54 -2.01 2.12 -33.46
N ILE A 55 -1.28 2.83 -32.60
CA ILE A 55 -0.01 2.37 -31.99
C ILE A 55 -0.08 2.31 -30.46
N GLU A 56 -0.93 3.12 -29.83
CA GLU A 56 -1.17 3.13 -28.40
C GLU A 56 -2.67 3.21 -28.13
N ILE A 57 -3.19 2.33 -27.27
CA ILE A 57 -4.58 2.41 -26.79
C ILE A 57 -4.67 2.07 -25.29
N THR A 58 -5.42 2.89 -24.56
CA THR A 58 -5.85 2.62 -23.18
C THR A 58 -7.36 2.52 -23.15
N PHE A 59 -7.90 1.43 -22.61
CA PHE A 59 -9.33 1.30 -22.38
C PHE A 59 -9.69 0.50 -21.13
N TYR A 60 -10.84 0.86 -20.56
CA TYR A 60 -11.57 0.08 -19.58
C TYR A 60 -12.78 -0.57 -20.26
N GLU A 61 -13.03 -1.85 -20.02
CA GLU A 61 -14.25 -2.55 -20.46
C GLU A 61 -15.00 -3.15 -19.28
N LYS A 62 -16.32 -3.23 -19.39
CA LYS A 62 -17.18 -3.96 -18.48
C LYS A 62 -18.27 -4.66 -19.29
N ASN A 63 -18.39 -5.98 -19.12
CA ASN A 63 -19.38 -6.80 -19.82
C ASN A 63 -19.36 -6.70 -21.36
N ILE A 64 -18.23 -6.29 -21.98
CA ILE A 64 -18.08 -6.27 -23.45
C ILE A 64 -17.81 -7.69 -23.96
N PRO A 65 -18.45 -8.15 -25.06
CA PRO A 65 -18.18 -9.44 -25.68
C PRO A 65 -16.73 -9.60 -26.17
N GLU A 66 -16.16 -10.79 -26.03
CA GLU A 66 -14.76 -11.08 -26.43
C GLU A 66 -14.45 -10.68 -27.89
N LYS A 67 -15.35 -11.00 -28.84
CA LYS A 67 -15.26 -10.62 -30.26
C LYS A 67 -15.03 -9.12 -30.53
N ASP A 68 -15.48 -8.27 -29.59
CA ASP A 68 -15.36 -6.82 -29.70
C ASP A 68 -14.01 -6.34 -29.11
N ILE A 69 -13.45 -7.08 -28.14
CA ILE A 69 -12.06 -6.91 -27.68
C ILE A 69 -11.08 -7.44 -28.76
N GLU A 70 -11.39 -8.58 -29.41
CA GLU A 70 -10.65 -9.07 -30.57
C GLU A 70 -10.58 -8.03 -31.70
N LYS A 71 -11.62 -7.20 -31.87
CA LYS A 71 -11.59 -6.10 -32.85
C LYS A 71 -10.53 -5.04 -32.52
N ILE A 72 -10.26 -4.76 -31.25
CA ILE A 72 -9.12 -3.90 -30.84
C ILE A 72 -7.79 -4.64 -31.03
N LEU A 73 -7.72 -5.92 -30.64
CA LEU A 73 -6.51 -6.75 -30.79
C LEU A 73 -6.20 -7.16 -32.25
N SER A 74 -7.04 -6.75 -33.22
CA SER A 74 -6.84 -6.98 -34.65
C SER A 74 -5.85 -6.01 -35.30
N TYR A 75 -5.49 -4.92 -34.63
CA TYR A 75 -4.54 -3.92 -35.12
C TYR A 75 -3.10 -4.28 -34.70
N ASP A 76 -2.39 -4.99 -35.58
CA ASP A 76 -1.02 -5.49 -35.38
C ASP A 76 0.05 -4.41 -35.15
N THR A 77 -0.29 -3.15 -35.42
CA THR A 77 0.52 -1.95 -35.22
C THR A 77 0.55 -1.44 -33.78
N ILE A 78 -0.26 -1.99 -32.87
CA ILE A 78 -0.26 -1.63 -31.45
C ILE A 78 1.05 -2.04 -30.79
N THR A 79 1.84 -1.06 -30.36
CA THR A 79 3.08 -1.24 -29.58
C THR A 79 2.87 -1.00 -28.09
N THR A 80 1.78 -0.34 -27.69
CA THR A 80 1.41 -0.08 -26.29
C THR A 80 -0.06 -0.35 -26.05
N LEU A 81 -0.38 -1.31 -25.17
CA LEU A 81 -1.73 -1.65 -24.75
C LEU A 81 -1.88 -1.49 -23.25
N ASP A 82 -2.90 -0.74 -22.83
CA ASP A 82 -3.30 -0.61 -21.43
C ASP A 82 -4.76 -1.04 -21.30
N TYR A 83 -4.94 -2.28 -20.84
CA TYR A 83 -6.24 -2.95 -20.69
C TYR A 83 -6.67 -2.91 -19.23
N SER A 84 -7.92 -2.57 -19.00
CA SER A 84 -8.56 -2.76 -17.70
C SER A 84 -9.98 -3.26 -17.82
N THR A 85 -10.44 -3.97 -16.79
CA THR A 85 -11.81 -4.47 -16.67
C THR A 85 -12.22 -4.51 -15.20
N GLY A 86 -13.52 -4.66 -14.92
CA GLY A 86 -14.00 -4.68 -13.54
C GLY A 86 -15.44 -5.12 -13.36
N TYR A 87 -15.87 -5.15 -12.10
CA TYR A 87 -17.21 -5.54 -11.68
C TYR A 87 -17.69 -4.64 -10.53
N ASP A 88 -18.94 -4.18 -10.61
CA ASP A 88 -19.58 -3.31 -9.62
C ASP A 88 -20.25 -4.20 -8.56
N GLY A 89 -19.82 -4.09 -7.31
CA GLY A 89 -20.32 -4.91 -6.21
C GLY A 89 -21.71 -4.49 -5.67
N TYR A 90 -22.71 -4.35 -6.55
CA TYR A 90 -24.09 -4.01 -6.16
C TYR A 90 -25.04 -5.22 -6.09
N ASP A 91 -24.78 -6.31 -6.84
CA ASP A 91 -25.55 -7.57 -6.73
C ASP A 91 -25.10 -8.41 -5.50
N PHE A 92 -25.11 -7.81 -4.30
CA PHE A 92 -24.73 -8.46 -3.05
C PHE A 92 -25.92 -9.09 -2.28
N GLU A 93 -27.13 -9.02 -2.83
CA GLU A 93 -28.32 -9.64 -2.24
C GLU A 93 -28.67 -10.97 -2.96
N GLU A 94 -29.04 -11.98 -2.16
CA GLU A 94 -29.71 -13.24 -2.57
C GLU A 94 -28.95 -14.35 -3.34
N ASN A 95 -27.62 -14.54 -3.19
CA ASN A 95 -27.06 -15.89 -3.43
C ASN A 95 -25.79 -16.31 -2.64
N PRO A 96 -25.94 -17.09 -1.55
CA PRO A 96 -24.82 -17.70 -0.83
C PRO A 96 -24.23 -18.97 -1.45
N GLU A 97 -24.89 -19.59 -2.44
CA GLU A 97 -24.51 -20.90 -2.99
C GLU A 97 -23.73 -20.82 -4.32
N VAL A 98 -23.55 -19.63 -4.89
CA VAL A 98 -22.64 -19.42 -6.02
C VAL A 98 -21.19 -19.53 -5.53
N GLU A 99 -20.55 -20.67 -5.81
CA GLU A 99 -19.18 -21.00 -5.41
C GLU A 99 -18.11 -20.13 -6.10
N TYR A 100 -18.00 -18.85 -5.69
CA TYR A 100 -16.83 -17.97 -5.82
C TYR A 100 -16.02 -18.12 -7.13
N ASP A 101 -16.68 -18.23 -8.29
CA ASP A 101 -16.04 -18.19 -9.61
C ASP A 101 -16.16 -16.82 -10.30
N ILE A 102 -16.56 -15.80 -9.53
CA ILE A 102 -16.37 -14.36 -9.80
C ILE A 102 -14.86 -13.97 -9.81
N ARG A 103 -13.96 -14.95 -9.84
CA ARG A 103 -12.50 -14.77 -9.95
C ARG A 103 -12.24 -13.98 -11.21
N SER A 104 -11.48 -12.90 -11.08
CA SER A 104 -11.29 -11.86 -12.08
C SER A 104 -10.52 -12.36 -13.32
N LYS A 105 -11.26 -13.01 -14.22
CA LYS A 105 -10.75 -13.77 -15.37
C LYS A 105 -10.46 -12.87 -16.57
N VAL A 106 -9.20 -12.52 -16.76
CA VAL A 106 -8.72 -11.80 -17.95
C VAL A 106 -8.61 -12.79 -19.12
N TYR A 107 -9.76 -13.26 -19.59
CA TYR A 107 -9.89 -14.26 -20.65
C TYR A 107 -9.99 -13.61 -22.04
N LYS A 108 -10.65 -12.45 -22.16
CA LYS A 108 -10.93 -11.74 -23.43
C LYS A 108 -9.69 -11.26 -24.22
N LEU A 109 -8.48 -11.51 -23.70
CA LEU A 109 -7.19 -11.21 -24.33
C LEU A 109 -6.61 -12.41 -25.10
N THR A 110 -7.42 -13.40 -25.48
CA THR A 110 -7.00 -14.60 -26.26
C THR A 110 -6.14 -14.29 -27.49
N ASN A 111 -6.36 -13.15 -28.14
CA ASN A 111 -5.64 -12.71 -29.34
C ASN A 111 -4.49 -11.72 -29.09
N LEU A 112 -4.12 -11.47 -27.83
CA LEU A 112 -2.97 -10.63 -27.47
C LEU A 112 -1.67 -11.09 -28.14
N LYS A 113 -1.51 -12.41 -28.29
CA LYS A 113 -0.46 -13.12 -29.07
C LYS A 113 -0.26 -12.62 -30.51
N ASN A 114 -1.24 -11.91 -31.09
CA ASN A 114 -1.17 -11.38 -32.45
C ASN A 114 -0.35 -10.07 -32.53
N LEU A 115 -0.25 -9.34 -31.41
CA LEU A 115 0.47 -8.07 -31.31
C LEU A 115 1.99 -8.31 -31.18
N LYS A 116 2.60 -8.79 -32.26
CA LYS A 116 4.04 -9.15 -32.33
C LYS A 116 4.98 -7.99 -32.01
N HIS A 117 4.51 -6.75 -32.13
CA HIS A 117 5.26 -5.52 -31.88
C HIS A 117 4.90 -4.86 -30.54
N LEU A 118 4.14 -5.53 -29.68
CA LEU A 118 3.77 -5.04 -28.35
C LEU A 118 5.02 -4.92 -27.46
N GLU A 119 5.39 -3.69 -27.13
CA GLU A 119 6.53 -3.38 -26.28
C GLU A 119 6.13 -3.06 -24.83
N ASN A 120 4.93 -2.50 -24.63
CA ASN A 120 4.41 -2.14 -23.31
C ASN A 120 3.01 -2.71 -23.13
N LEU A 121 2.79 -3.44 -22.04
CA LEU A 121 1.50 -4.03 -21.68
C LEU A 121 1.14 -3.68 -20.24
N SER A 122 -0.06 -3.16 -20.05
CA SER A 122 -0.71 -3.01 -18.76
C SER A 122 -2.01 -3.81 -18.74
N ILE A 123 -2.23 -4.57 -17.67
CA ILE A 123 -3.45 -5.34 -17.41
C ILE A 123 -3.84 -5.11 -15.95
N ALA A 124 -4.92 -4.36 -15.75
CA ALA A 124 -5.52 -4.13 -14.43
C ALA A 124 -6.90 -4.80 -14.30
N TYR A 125 -7.26 -5.14 -13.07
CA TYR A 125 -8.64 -5.48 -12.69
C TYR A 125 -9.10 -4.55 -11.56
N PHE A 126 -10.33 -4.05 -11.66
CA PHE A 126 -10.96 -3.18 -10.68
C PHE A 126 -12.15 -3.89 -10.03
N SER A 127 -12.07 -4.14 -8.73
CA SER A 127 -13.21 -4.60 -7.94
C SER A 127 -13.75 -3.45 -7.08
N GLU A 128 -14.98 -3.00 -7.37
CA GLU A 128 -15.68 -2.06 -6.49
C GLU A 128 -16.30 -2.82 -5.32
N VAL A 129 -15.47 -3.20 -4.35
CA VAL A 129 -15.95 -3.77 -3.09
C VAL A 129 -16.37 -2.63 -2.17
N ALA A 130 -17.67 -2.37 -2.11
CA ALA A 130 -18.29 -1.33 -1.28
C ALA A 130 -18.23 -1.64 0.24
N THR A 131 -17.04 -1.89 0.77
CA THR A 131 -16.76 -1.63 2.19
C THR A 131 -17.11 -0.17 2.47
N GLY A 132 -17.79 0.12 3.58
CA GLY A 132 -18.38 1.44 3.90
C GLY A 132 -17.38 2.58 4.19
N ILE A 133 -16.17 2.47 3.64
CA ILE A 133 -15.01 3.36 3.80
C ILE A 133 -14.39 3.68 2.43
N GLY A 134 -14.84 3.06 1.33
CA GLY A 134 -14.43 3.39 -0.04
C GLY A 134 -13.11 2.78 -0.52
N PHE A 135 -12.77 1.57 -0.07
CA PHE A 135 -11.56 0.87 -0.52
C PHE A 135 -11.80 0.13 -1.85
N TYR A 136 -11.18 0.63 -2.92
CA TYR A 136 -10.98 -0.13 -4.15
C TYR A 136 -9.93 -1.23 -3.91
N HIS A 137 -10.22 -2.45 -4.36
CA HIS A 137 -9.27 -3.56 -4.31
C HIS A 137 -8.87 -3.95 -5.74
N TYR A 138 -7.57 -3.92 -6.03
CA TYR A 138 -7.03 -3.97 -7.39
C TYR A 138 -6.69 -5.38 -7.86
N TYR A 139 -7.53 -6.34 -7.47
CA TYR A 139 -7.25 -7.78 -7.48
C TYR A 139 -7.24 -8.39 -8.89
N LEU A 140 -6.07 -8.51 -9.52
CA LEU A 140 -5.91 -9.28 -10.75
C LEU A 140 -6.08 -10.78 -10.46
N GLY A 141 -7.16 -11.34 -10.98
CA GLY A 141 -7.45 -12.77 -10.91
C GLY A 141 -6.70 -13.54 -11.97
N HIS A 142 -7.30 -14.63 -12.44
CA HIS A 142 -6.66 -15.51 -13.40
C HIS A 142 -6.57 -14.87 -14.79
N ILE A 143 -5.37 -14.42 -15.16
CA ILE A 143 -4.98 -14.32 -16.58
C ILE A 143 -5.18 -15.72 -17.20
N ALA A 144 -5.81 -15.80 -18.37
CA ALA A 144 -5.98 -17.08 -19.07
C ALA A 144 -4.63 -17.73 -19.41
N GLU A 145 -4.62 -19.06 -19.45
CA GLU A 145 -3.44 -19.80 -19.87
C GLU A 145 -3.07 -19.43 -21.31
N ASN A 146 -1.78 -19.30 -21.61
CA ASN A 146 -1.25 -18.88 -22.91
C ASN A 146 -1.55 -17.41 -23.33
N THR A 147 -2.27 -16.58 -22.55
CA THR A 147 -2.60 -15.19 -22.93
C THR A 147 -1.37 -14.32 -23.21
N LEU A 148 -0.32 -14.41 -22.38
CA LEU A 148 0.94 -13.66 -22.59
C LEU A 148 1.97 -14.40 -23.48
N LYS A 149 1.60 -15.56 -24.06
CA LYS A 149 2.55 -16.41 -24.79
C LYS A 149 2.95 -15.77 -26.12
N ASN A 150 4.23 -15.93 -26.47
CA ASN A 150 4.86 -15.40 -27.69
C ASN A 150 4.98 -13.86 -27.77
N LEU A 151 4.80 -13.11 -26.67
CA LEU A 151 5.02 -11.66 -26.61
C LEU A 151 6.51 -11.29 -26.55
N THR A 152 7.30 -11.73 -27.53
CA THR A 152 8.77 -11.66 -27.53
C THR A 152 9.37 -10.26 -27.60
N SER A 153 8.58 -9.24 -27.93
CA SER A 153 8.99 -7.84 -27.98
C SER A 153 8.68 -7.06 -26.70
N LEU A 154 8.03 -7.69 -25.72
CA LEU A 154 7.53 -7.02 -24.52
C LEU A 154 8.66 -6.56 -23.59
N LYS A 155 8.85 -5.25 -23.45
CA LYS A 155 9.87 -4.61 -22.61
C LYS A 155 9.33 -4.26 -21.22
N THR A 156 8.07 -3.82 -21.16
CA THR A 156 7.42 -3.30 -19.96
C THR A 156 6.12 -4.07 -19.71
N LEU A 157 5.93 -4.57 -18.48
CA LEU A 157 4.72 -5.28 -18.07
C LEU A 157 4.20 -4.75 -16.72
N ILE A 158 2.92 -4.37 -16.68
CA ILE A 158 2.21 -3.87 -15.50
C ILE A 158 1.04 -4.81 -15.19
N ILE A 159 1.03 -5.44 -14.01
CA ILE A 159 0.06 -6.46 -13.58
C ILE A 159 -0.14 -6.45 -12.06
N ASN A 160 -1.37 -6.67 -11.57
CA ASN A 160 -1.69 -6.53 -10.14
C ASN A 160 -1.84 -7.89 -9.43
N LEU A 161 -0.77 -8.69 -9.38
CA LEU A 161 -0.81 -10.12 -9.05
C LEU A 161 -1.25 -10.45 -7.61
N GLN A 162 -2.45 -11.02 -7.45
CA GLN A 162 -2.96 -11.42 -6.14
C GLN A 162 -2.05 -12.40 -5.35
N PRO A 163 -1.91 -12.24 -4.02
CA PRO A 163 -1.01 -13.05 -3.18
C PRO A 163 -1.19 -14.58 -3.27
N GLU A 164 -2.43 -15.06 -3.43
CA GLU A 164 -2.72 -16.50 -3.52
C GLU A 164 -2.56 -17.07 -4.95
N ASN A 165 -2.45 -16.21 -5.97
CA ASN A 165 -2.32 -16.64 -7.36
C ASN A 165 -0.91 -17.18 -7.64
N SER A 166 -0.78 -18.51 -7.52
CA SER A 166 0.39 -19.26 -7.98
C SER A 166 0.59 -19.10 -9.49
N VAL A 167 1.42 -18.14 -9.88
CA VAL A 167 1.83 -17.88 -11.26
C VAL A 167 2.42 -19.15 -11.88
N LYS A 168 1.68 -19.74 -12.83
CA LYS A 168 2.10 -20.94 -13.56
C LYS A 168 3.34 -20.69 -14.41
N SER A 169 4.05 -21.79 -14.70
CA SER A 169 5.25 -21.86 -15.53
C SER A 169 5.13 -21.23 -16.92
N GLU A 170 3.94 -21.16 -17.53
CA GLU A 170 3.78 -20.62 -18.89
C GLU A 170 4.07 -19.12 -18.99
N LEU A 171 3.86 -18.35 -17.92
CA LEU A 171 4.10 -16.90 -17.89
C LEU A 171 5.61 -16.56 -18.04
N VAL A 172 6.51 -17.47 -17.66
CA VAL A 172 7.97 -17.32 -17.76
C VAL A 172 8.43 -17.00 -19.19
N ASN A 173 7.75 -17.50 -20.22
CA ASN A 173 8.14 -17.20 -21.61
C ASN A 173 7.81 -15.76 -22.04
N ALA A 174 6.83 -15.09 -21.43
CA ALA A 174 6.57 -13.67 -21.64
C ALA A 174 7.62 -12.82 -20.92
N PHE A 175 7.92 -13.18 -19.66
CA PHE A 175 8.87 -12.45 -18.82
C PHE A 175 10.32 -12.45 -19.35
N LYS A 176 10.68 -13.35 -20.27
CA LYS A 176 12.04 -13.42 -20.86
C LYS A 176 12.47 -12.16 -21.63
N SER A 177 11.57 -11.37 -22.20
CA SER A 177 11.93 -10.09 -22.84
C SER A 177 11.79 -8.88 -21.90
N VAL A 178 11.09 -9.04 -20.77
CA VAL A 178 10.70 -7.93 -19.88
C VAL A 178 11.93 -7.40 -19.13
N LYS A 179 12.14 -6.08 -19.25
CA LYS A 179 13.15 -5.31 -18.52
C LYS A 179 12.56 -4.53 -17.36
N GLU A 180 11.33 -4.02 -17.52
CA GLU A 180 10.59 -3.31 -16.47
C GLU A 180 9.30 -4.05 -16.10
N LEU A 181 9.19 -4.43 -14.84
CA LEU A 181 8.02 -5.09 -14.27
C LEU A 181 7.39 -4.21 -13.19
N VAL A 182 6.09 -3.99 -13.24
CA VAL A 182 5.32 -3.28 -12.21
C VAL A 182 4.29 -4.24 -11.62
N LEU A 183 4.43 -4.50 -10.32
CA LEU A 183 3.53 -5.31 -9.52
C LEU A 183 2.86 -4.41 -8.47
N LEU A 184 1.55 -4.22 -8.59
CA LEU A 184 0.71 -3.52 -7.61
C LEU A 184 -0.07 -4.56 -6.80
N GLU A 185 -0.20 -4.39 -5.48
CA GLU A 185 -0.81 -5.38 -4.58
C GLU A 185 -0.31 -6.82 -4.81
N GLY A 186 1.03 -6.98 -4.86
CA GLY A 186 1.72 -8.06 -5.57
C GLY A 186 2.27 -9.21 -4.72
N GLY A 187 1.76 -10.43 -4.93
CA GLY A 187 2.27 -11.65 -4.30
C GLY A 187 3.73 -12.01 -4.58
N GLU A 188 4.30 -12.87 -3.72
CA GLU A 188 5.70 -13.31 -3.74
C GLU A 188 6.18 -13.75 -5.14
N VAL A 189 7.27 -13.14 -5.63
CA VAL A 189 7.83 -13.39 -6.96
C VAL A 189 8.51 -14.77 -7.02
N LYS A 190 7.71 -15.80 -7.30
CA LYS A 190 8.14 -17.22 -7.36
C LYS A 190 8.77 -17.64 -8.69
N PHE A 191 8.45 -16.95 -9.78
CA PHE A 191 8.91 -17.23 -11.14
C PHE A 191 10.33 -16.71 -11.42
N ASP A 192 10.95 -17.20 -12.49
CA ASP A 192 12.24 -16.71 -13.01
C ASP A 192 12.04 -15.44 -13.86
N LEU A 193 12.93 -14.47 -13.68
CA LEU A 193 12.89 -13.13 -14.29
C LEU A 193 14.31 -12.70 -14.71
N PRO A 194 14.97 -13.43 -15.64
CA PRO A 194 16.42 -13.34 -15.84
C PRO A 194 16.89 -11.99 -16.38
N ASN A 195 16.02 -11.24 -17.07
CA ASN A 195 16.35 -9.99 -17.77
C ASN A 195 15.69 -8.74 -17.15
N VAL A 196 15.03 -8.86 -15.99
CA VAL A 196 14.36 -7.72 -15.34
C VAL A 196 15.40 -6.84 -14.66
N GLU A 197 15.55 -5.63 -15.20
CA GLU A 197 16.47 -4.58 -14.75
C GLU A 197 15.80 -3.61 -13.77
N LYS A 198 14.48 -3.49 -13.82
CA LYS A 198 13.69 -2.55 -13.02
C LYS A 198 12.40 -3.18 -12.51
N ILE A 199 12.15 -3.04 -11.20
CA ILE A 199 10.89 -3.43 -10.58
C ILE A 199 10.23 -2.24 -9.89
N THR A 200 8.92 -2.10 -10.07
CA THR A 200 8.05 -1.42 -9.10
C THR A 200 7.26 -2.49 -8.33
N TYR A 201 7.29 -2.43 -6.99
CA TYR A 201 6.71 -3.42 -6.09
C TYR A 201 5.91 -2.69 -5.00
N ASP A 202 4.76 -3.22 -4.61
CA ASP A 202 3.82 -2.57 -3.69
C ASP A 202 3.65 -3.43 -2.41
N GLU A 203 4.79 -3.75 -1.78
CA GLU A 203 4.95 -4.73 -0.70
C GLU A 203 6.20 -4.44 0.16
N ASP A 204 6.13 -4.81 1.44
CA ASP A 204 7.21 -4.61 2.43
C ASP A 204 8.34 -5.67 2.33
N ASP A 205 8.00 -6.94 2.01
CA ASP A 205 9.00 -8.01 1.90
C ASP A 205 9.53 -8.21 0.48
N VAL A 206 10.62 -7.51 0.19
CA VAL A 206 11.39 -7.66 -1.05
C VAL A 206 12.30 -8.89 -1.09
N SER A 207 12.31 -9.76 -0.06
CA SER A 207 13.30 -10.84 0.08
C SER A 207 13.37 -11.77 -1.15
N SER A 208 12.23 -12.09 -1.77
CA SER A 208 12.11 -12.90 -2.99
C SER A 208 12.82 -12.29 -4.22
N LEU A 209 12.98 -10.97 -4.26
CA LEU A 209 13.68 -10.25 -5.33
C LEU A 209 15.21 -10.41 -5.26
N GLY A 210 15.75 -10.88 -4.13
CA GLY A 210 17.19 -11.07 -3.95
C GLY A 210 17.84 -12.00 -4.98
N LYS A 211 17.06 -12.93 -5.55
CA LYS A 211 17.50 -13.86 -6.61
C LYS A 211 17.68 -13.23 -8.01
N LEU A 212 17.27 -11.98 -8.19
CA LEU A 212 17.23 -11.31 -9.51
C LEU A 212 18.54 -10.57 -9.76
N GLU A 213 19.54 -11.27 -10.30
CA GLU A 213 20.91 -10.75 -10.44
C GLU A 213 21.01 -9.45 -11.27
N ASN A 214 20.15 -9.31 -12.29
CA ASN A 214 20.12 -8.14 -13.16
C ASN A 214 19.29 -6.95 -12.61
N LEU A 215 18.63 -7.08 -11.45
CA LEU A 215 17.80 -6.01 -10.88
C LEU A 215 18.64 -4.80 -10.44
N LYS A 216 18.51 -3.66 -11.13
CA LYS A 216 19.26 -2.42 -10.88
C LYS A 216 18.42 -1.32 -10.24
N GLU A 217 17.18 -1.16 -10.67
CA GLU A 217 16.25 -0.19 -10.10
C GLU A 217 15.12 -0.88 -9.34
N LEU A 218 14.92 -0.51 -8.07
CA LEU A 218 13.77 -0.93 -7.28
C LEU A 218 12.99 0.30 -6.82
N LYS A 219 11.71 0.36 -7.19
CA LYS A 219 10.74 1.31 -6.63
C LYS A 219 9.78 0.55 -5.73
N LEU A 220 9.70 0.94 -4.47
CA LEU A 220 8.70 0.46 -3.54
C LEU A 220 7.56 1.48 -3.46
N ILE A 221 6.33 0.98 -3.48
CA ILE A 221 5.10 1.73 -3.23
C ILE A 221 4.52 1.19 -1.91
N PHE A 222 3.92 2.09 -1.12
CA PHE A 222 3.34 1.75 0.17
C PHE A 222 2.01 2.45 0.40
N TYR A 223 1.18 1.84 1.25
CA TYR A 223 -0.04 2.43 1.79
C TYR A 223 0.23 3.18 3.12
N PRO A 224 -0.53 4.25 3.45
CA PRO A 224 -0.11 5.32 4.37
C PRO A 224 -0.38 5.05 5.87
N PHE A 225 0.09 3.93 6.41
CA PHE A 225 -0.16 3.55 7.81
C PHE A 225 1.01 2.80 8.46
N ASP A 226 1.61 3.38 9.51
CA ASP A 226 2.66 2.85 10.39
C ASP A 226 4.10 2.75 9.85
N VAL A 227 5.05 2.86 10.80
CA VAL A 227 6.51 2.76 10.61
C VAL A 227 6.91 1.47 9.87
N ARG A 228 7.39 1.61 8.64
CA ARG A 228 7.84 0.50 7.76
C ARG A 228 9.24 0.00 8.14
N ASP A 229 9.41 -1.32 8.35
CA ASP A 229 10.72 -1.99 8.46
C ASP A 229 11.02 -2.81 7.20
N ILE A 230 11.65 -2.15 6.23
CA ILE A 230 12.10 -2.71 4.95
C ILE A 230 13.49 -3.37 5.11
N SER A 231 13.72 -4.12 6.19
CA SER A 231 15.00 -4.82 6.41
C SER A 231 15.20 -6.09 5.60
N SER A 232 14.16 -6.50 4.87
CA SER A 232 14.22 -7.36 3.69
C SER A 232 15.26 -6.86 2.66
N PHE A 233 15.43 -5.53 2.52
CA PHE A 233 16.36 -4.91 1.56
C PHE A 233 17.84 -5.28 1.74
N LYS A 234 18.27 -5.72 2.94
CA LYS A 234 19.65 -6.18 3.20
C LYS A 234 20.09 -7.34 2.30
N ASN A 235 19.13 -8.08 1.74
CA ASN A 235 19.35 -9.20 0.84
C ASN A 235 19.64 -8.75 -0.61
N LEU A 236 19.27 -7.52 -0.98
CA LEU A 236 19.33 -6.99 -2.35
C LEU A 236 20.64 -6.21 -2.58
N SER A 237 21.76 -6.93 -2.59
CA SER A 237 23.08 -6.31 -2.76
C SER A 237 23.31 -5.70 -4.16
N GLN A 238 22.61 -6.20 -5.18
CA GLN A 238 22.77 -5.84 -6.61
C GLN A 238 22.10 -4.52 -7.02
N VAL A 239 21.14 -4.03 -6.23
CA VAL A 239 20.33 -2.84 -6.55
C VAL A 239 21.19 -1.58 -6.47
N GLU A 240 21.12 -0.77 -7.52
CA GLU A 240 21.90 0.46 -7.69
C GLU A 240 21.08 1.72 -7.41
N LYS A 241 19.75 1.63 -7.50
CA LYS A 241 18.83 2.74 -7.23
C LYS A 241 17.58 2.23 -6.50
N LEU A 242 17.33 2.79 -5.30
CA LEU A 242 16.15 2.51 -4.49
C LEU A 242 15.29 3.77 -4.41
N THR A 243 14.01 3.63 -4.74
CA THR A 243 12.98 4.66 -4.53
C THR A 243 11.92 4.12 -3.58
N VAL A 244 11.57 4.88 -2.55
CA VAL A 244 10.45 4.63 -1.64
C VAL A 244 9.40 5.70 -1.87
N SER A 245 8.24 5.29 -2.39
CA SER A 245 7.07 6.13 -2.67
C SER A 245 5.86 5.63 -1.88
N MET A 246 4.81 6.46 -1.75
CA MET A 246 3.47 5.98 -1.38
C MET A 246 2.56 5.94 -2.60
N SER A 247 1.50 5.12 -2.49
CA SER A 247 0.36 5.17 -3.40
C SER A 247 -0.35 6.53 -3.28
N LYS A 248 -0.56 7.21 -4.41
CA LYS A 248 -1.15 8.57 -4.45
C LYS A 248 -2.68 8.60 -4.35
N ILE A 249 -3.30 7.48 -3.96
CA ILE A 249 -4.71 7.15 -4.18
C ILE A 249 -5.67 7.75 -3.12
N TYR A 250 -5.21 8.65 -2.24
CA TYR A 250 -6.02 9.24 -1.16
C TYR A 250 -6.33 10.75 -1.31
N PRO A 251 -7.18 11.17 -2.27
CA PRO A 251 -7.78 12.48 -2.25
C PRO A 251 -8.78 12.57 -1.08
N GLY A 252 -8.43 13.31 -0.02
CA GLY A 252 -9.31 13.57 1.13
C GLY A 252 -8.88 12.92 2.46
N ALA A 253 -7.83 12.10 2.49
CA ALA A 253 -7.23 11.69 3.77
C ALA A 253 -6.65 12.90 4.51
N ALA A 254 -6.77 12.91 5.84
CA ALA A 254 -6.52 14.08 6.71
C ALA A 254 -5.02 14.38 6.95
N GLY A 255 -4.26 14.56 5.87
CA GLY A 255 -2.83 14.85 5.86
C GLY A 255 -1.97 13.58 5.96
N VAL A 256 -1.02 13.42 5.03
CA VAL A 256 -0.01 12.36 5.11
C VAL A 256 0.88 12.62 6.33
N THR A 257 0.90 11.68 7.27
CA THR A 257 1.79 11.72 8.43
C THR A 257 3.21 11.38 8.02
N CYS A 258 4.15 12.30 8.25
CA CYS A 258 5.56 12.02 8.05
C CYS A 258 6.06 10.98 9.04
N GLU A 259 6.26 9.75 8.55
CA GLU A 259 6.68 8.61 9.33
C GLU A 259 8.13 8.20 9.03
N ALA A 260 8.71 7.45 9.97
CA ALA A 260 10.09 6.99 9.87
C ALA A 260 10.16 5.70 9.05
N VAL A 261 11.01 5.68 8.02
CA VAL A 261 11.28 4.45 7.24
C VAL A 261 12.54 3.78 7.79
N ILE A 262 12.44 2.52 8.19
CA ILE A 262 13.56 1.69 8.62
C ILE A 262 13.99 0.80 7.45
N ILE A 263 15.01 1.24 6.71
CA ILE A 263 15.72 0.41 5.73
C ILE A 263 17.00 -0.10 6.39
N LYS A 264 17.31 -1.40 6.21
CA LYS A 264 18.61 -2.00 6.55
C LYS A 264 19.34 -2.40 5.27
N PHE A 265 20.63 -2.08 5.17
CA PHE A 265 21.38 -2.26 3.92
C PHE A 265 22.34 -3.47 3.97
N SER A 266 22.73 -3.95 2.79
CA SER A 266 23.76 -4.99 2.66
C SER A 266 25.16 -4.38 2.79
N ASP A 267 26.08 -5.04 3.51
CA ASP A 267 27.51 -4.65 3.54
C ASP A 267 28.17 -4.69 2.15
N LYS A 268 27.55 -5.42 1.20
CA LYS A 268 27.98 -5.52 -0.21
C LYS A 268 27.15 -4.64 -1.17
N SER A 269 26.33 -3.73 -0.66
CA SER A 269 25.35 -2.98 -1.47
C SER A 269 26.00 -2.12 -2.56
N GLN A 270 25.47 -2.24 -3.78
CA GLN A 270 25.84 -1.43 -4.94
C GLN A 270 25.04 -0.12 -5.06
N LEU A 271 24.28 0.27 -4.01
CA LEU A 271 23.38 1.42 -4.04
C LEU A 271 24.12 2.74 -4.31
N LYS A 272 23.78 3.38 -5.43
CA LYS A 272 24.28 4.67 -5.90
C LYS A 272 23.30 5.80 -5.64
N GLU A 273 21.99 5.50 -5.67
CA GLU A 273 20.92 6.49 -5.47
C GLU A 273 19.84 5.97 -4.50
N LEU A 274 19.43 6.82 -3.56
CA LEU A 274 18.34 6.57 -2.62
C LEU A 274 17.35 7.75 -2.64
N TYR A 275 16.08 7.45 -2.88
CA TYR A 275 14.98 8.41 -2.85
C TYR A 275 13.89 7.94 -1.88
N ILE A 276 13.36 8.85 -1.08
CA ILE A 276 12.19 8.63 -0.21
C ILE A 276 11.26 9.84 -0.41
N ASP A 277 10.04 9.63 -0.89
CA ASP A 277 9.18 10.70 -1.45
C ASP A 277 8.15 11.29 -0.45
N ILE A 278 7.98 10.62 0.70
CA ILE A 278 6.85 10.79 1.64
C ILE A 278 7.20 10.45 3.09
N GLY A 279 8.47 10.30 3.42
CA GLY A 279 8.92 9.82 4.73
C GLY A 279 10.36 10.22 5.00
N TYR A 280 10.78 10.19 6.27
CA TYR A 280 12.17 10.43 6.61
C TYR A 280 12.87 9.10 6.92
N PRO A 281 14.12 8.88 6.47
CA PRO A 281 14.89 7.72 6.89
C PRO A 281 15.09 7.79 8.40
N SER A 282 14.83 6.68 9.08
CA SER A 282 15.05 6.55 10.53
C SER A 282 16.51 6.87 10.90
N LYS A 283 16.79 7.22 12.17
CA LYS A 283 18.17 7.48 12.60
C LYS A 283 19.10 6.29 12.32
N SER A 284 18.64 5.05 12.52
CA SER A 284 19.37 3.84 12.13
C SER A 284 19.66 3.80 10.63
N THR A 285 18.65 4.04 9.79
CA THR A 285 18.80 4.08 8.32
C THR A 285 19.76 5.16 7.86
N ILE A 286 19.81 6.32 8.52
CA ILE A 286 20.80 7.37 8.25
C ILE A 286 22.22 6.90 8.62
N GLU A 287 22.41 6.31 9.80
CA GLU A 287 23.74 5.80 10.22
C GLU A 287 24.19 4.56 9.43
N GLU A 288 23.29 3.79 8.82
CA GLU A 288 23.64 2.74 7.86
C GLU A 288 23.92 3.31 6.47
N ALA A 289 23.11 4.22 5.95
CA ALA A 289 23.32 4.84 4.64
C ALA A 289 24.66 5.59 4.55
N LYS A 290 25.13 6.19 5.65
CA LYS A 290 26.47 6.80 5.75
C LYS A 290 27.64 5.81 5.52
N LYS A 291 27.41 4.50 5.65
CA LYS A 291 28.43 3.46 5.41
C LYS A 291 28.52 3.05 3.93
N LEU A 292 27.54 3.43 3.11
CA LEU A 292 27.44 3.06 1.70
C LEU A 292 28.43 3.87 0.86
N LYS A 293 29.63 3.30 0.65
CA LYS A 293 30.72 3.89 -0.15
C LYS A 293 30.31 4.30 -1.58
N ASN A 294 29.26 3.67 -2.12
CA ASN A 294 28.76 3.88 -3.48
C ASN A 294 27.69 4.97 -3.59
N LEU A 295 27.09 5.42 -2.47
CA LEU A 295 25.91 6.30 -2.47
C LEU A 295 26.30 7.73 -2.89
N LYS A 296 25.96 8.10 -4.13
CA LYS A 296 26.23 9.43 -4.71
C LYS A 296 25.12 10.43 -4.41
N LYS A 297 23.89 9.95 -4.26
CA LYS A 297 22.70 10.79 -4.08
C LYS A 297 21.73 10.15 -3.09
N GLY A 298 21.51 10.79 -1.95
CA GLY A 298 20.46 10.46 -1.01
C GLY A 298 19.46 11.62 -0.94
N TYR A 299 18.17 11.33 -1.06
CA TYR A 299 17.09 12.32 -1.04
C TYR A 299 15.92 11.82 -0.21
N ALA A 300 15.37 12.69 0.64
CA ALA A 300 14.18 12.42 1.42
C ALA A 300 13.28 13.66 1.40
N GLU A 301 12.11 13.54 0.79
CA GLU A 301 11.00 14.46 0.94
C GLU A 301 10.12 13.96 2.07
N CYS A 302 10.01 14.73 3.16
CA CYS A 302 8.80 14.69 3.97
C CYS A 302 8.57 16.00 4.70
N GLY A 303 7.36 16.55 4.60
CA GLY A 303 6.96 17.71 5.39
C GLY A 303 7.87 18.91 5.16
N LYS A 304 8.04 19.34 3.90
CA LYS A 304 8.56 20.68 3.64
C LYS A 304 7.66 21.71 4.31
N CYS A 305 8.23 22.73 4.94
CA CYS A 305 7.52 23.75 5.69
C CYS A 305 8.23 25.10 5.62
N GLY A 306 7.57 26.16 6.05
CA GLY A 306 8.05 27.53 5.90
C GLY A 306 7.21 28.32 4.89
N LYS A 307 7.66 29.53 4.56
CA LYS A 307 6.91 30.52 3.78
C LYS A 307 6.34 30.01 2.44
N GLU A 308 7.05 29.10 1.77
CA GLU A 308 6.65 28.55 0.45
C GLU A 308 5.89 27.22 0.54
N TYR A 309 6.01 26.49 1.65
CA TYR A 309 5.54 25.11 1.79
C TYR A 309 4.47 24.90 2.86
N GLY A 310 4.15 25.93 3.65
CA GLY A 310 3.09 25.90 4.65
C GLY A 310 3.54 25.36 6.01
N LYS A 311 2.56 24.87 6.80
CA LYS A 311 2.74 24.48 8.20
C LYS A 311 2.82 22.97 8.37
N CYS A 312 3.58 22.53 9.36
CA CYS A 312 3.67 21.13 9.75
C CYS A 312 2.35 20.58 10.33
N PRO A 313 2.14 19.26 10.28
CA PRO A 313 1.04 18.58 10.97
C PRO A 313 0.98 18.89 12.47
N SER A 314 -0.22 18.80 13.05
CA SER A 314 -0.48 19.21 14.43
C SER A 314 0.46 18.55 15.43
N GLY A 315 1.20 19.37 16.19
CA GLY A 315 2.16 18.92 17.18
C GLY A 315 3.61 18.79 16.67
N GLN A 316 3.86 18.78 15.37
CA GLN A 316 5.21 18.78 14.79
C GLN A 316 5.80 20.20 14.69
N CYS A 317 7.12 20.27 14.52
CA CYS A 317 7.92 21.48 14.54
C CYS A 317 8.59 21.72 13.18
N CYS A 318 8.60 22.96 12.70
CA CYS A 318 9.29 23.32 11.46
C CYS A 318 10.71 23.80 11.77
N SER A 319 11.74 23.10 11.30
CA SER A 319 13.14 23.50 11.45
C SER A 319 13.49 24.74 10.61
N LYS A 320 14.58 25.46 10.94
CA LYS A 320 15.09 26.58 10.11
C LYS A 320 15.45 26.22 8.67
N TYR A 321 15.58 24.94 8.37
CA TYR A 321 15.90 24.42 7.04
C TYR A 321 14.66 24.10 6.20
N GLY A 322 13.45 24.37 6.73
CA GLY A 322 12.19 24.17 6.03
C GLY A 322 11.67 22.73 6.05
N TRP A 323 11.93 21.98 7.12
CA TRP A 323 11.50 20.59 7.29
C TRP A 323 10.78 20.34 8.61
N CYS A 324 9.74 19.52 8.58
CA CYS A 324 8.94 19.10 9.73
C CYS A 324 9.56 17.93 10.50
N GLY A 325 9.49 17.99 11.83
CA GLY A 325 9.86 16.88 12.69
C GLY A 325 9.56 17.13 14.16
N ALA A 326 9.86 16.15 15.02
CA ALA A 326 9.61 16.20 16.46
C ALA A 326 10.90 16.16 17.33
N SER A 327 12.09 16.21 16.71
CA SER A 327 13.37 16.21 17.46
C SER A 327 13.73 17.61 17.98
N SER A 328 14.69 17.66 18.92
CA SER A 328 15.24 18.93 19.44
C SER A 328 15.72 19.88 18.34
N ASP A 329 16.33 19.37 17.27
CA ASP A 329 16.86 20.20 16.18
C ASP A 329 15.76 20.73 15.24
N HIS A 330 14.55 20.16 15.30
CA HIS A 330 13.35 20.69 14.65
C HIS A 330 12.57 21.64 15.55
N CYS A 331 12.50 21.33 16.85
CA CYS A 331 11.62 22.01 17.80
C CYS A 331 12.26 23.16 18.58
N LEU A 332 13.57 23.18 18.80
CA LEU A 332 14.19 24.20 19.63
C LEU A 332 14.25 25.55 18.92
N THR A 333 13.73 26.59 19.57
CA THR A 333 13.82 27.98 19.11
C THR A 333 15.28 28.41 18.93
N SER A 334 16.20 27.93 19.79
CA SER A 334 17.65 28.15 19.69
C SER A 334 18.32 27.51 18.47
N LYS A 335 17.71 26.44 17.91
CA LYS A 335 18.12 25.80 16.65
C LYS A 335 17.46 26.45 15.43
N GLY A 336 16.58 27.42 15.65
CA GLY A 336 15.88 28.20 14.63
C GLY A 336 14.52 27.62 14.21
N CYS A 337 13.82 26.90 15.08
CA CYS A 337 12.46 26.45 14.80
C CYS A 337 11.55 27.62 14.35
N GLN A 338 10.88 27.47 13.20
CA GLN A 338 10.00 28.45 12.59
C GLN A 338 8.60 28.36 13.19
N SER A 339 8.30 29.19 14.19
CA SER A 339 7.07 29.12 15.00
C SER A 339 5.77 29.43 14.23
N GLU A 340 5.85 30.17 13.12
CA GLU A 340 4.71 30.38 12.23
C GLU A 340 4.26 29.07 11.54
N PHE A 341 5.18 28.12 11.37
CA PHE A 341 5.01 26.90 10.57
C PHE A 341 5.10 25.61 11.40
N GLY A 342 5.35 25.67 12.71
CA GLY A 342 5.35 24.49 13.59
C GLY A 342 5.47 24.80 15.08
N LYS A 343 5.28 23.78 15.92
CA LYS A 343 5.15 23.89 17.38
C LYS A 343 6.50 23.98 18.12
N CYS A 344 7.16 25.13 18.04
CA CYS A 344 8.46 25.34 18.67
C CYS A 344 8.45 25.27 20.21
N SER A 345 9.61 24.95 20.78
CA SER A 345 9.88 24.77 22.22
C SER A 345 11.16 25.51 22.61
N ASN A 346 11.24 26.01 23.84
CA ASN A 346 12.39 26.77 24.33
C ASN A 346 13.34 25.87 25.14
N ASP A 347 14.66 26.10 25.06
CA ASP A 347 15.70 25.26 25.71
C ASP A 347 15.44 24.94 27.20
N LYS A 348 14.81 25.89 27.91
CA LYS A 348 14.54 25.81 29.35
C LYS A 348 13.61 24.66 29.77
N THR A 349 12.94 23.97 28.85
CA THR A 349 12.04 22.83 29.17
C THR A 349 12.66 21.44 29.02
N LEU A 350 13.96 21.31 28.68
CA LEU A 350 14.62 19.98 28.56
C LEU A 350 15.58 19.64 29.72
N THR A 351 15.97 20.58 30.56
CA THR A 351 16.91 20.33 31.68
C THR A 351 16.21 19.84 32.95
N SER A 352 15.69 18.60 32.94
CA SER A 352 15.22 17.92 34.17
C SER A 352 15.25 16.38 34.08
N THR A 353 16.40 15.79 33.76
CA THR A 353 16.68 14.37 34.04
C THR A 353 17.48 14.21 35.34
N THR A 354 17.16 13.16 36.10
CA THR A 354 17.95 12.61 37.23
C THR A 354 18.42 13.56 38.33
N LYS A 355 17.76 13.48 39.50
CA LYS A 355 18.46 13.44 40.79
C LYS A 355 17.66 12.64 41.82
N THR A 356 18.29 11.58 42.35
CA THR A 356 17.71 10.69 43.37
C THR A 356 17.64 11.40 44.71
N SER A 357 16.53 11.28 45.43
CA SER A 357 16.44 11.70 46.84
C SER A 357 15.47 10.82 47.61
N THR A 358 15.99 10.09 48.61
CA THR A 358 15.22 9.28 49.54
C THR A 358 14.88 10.08 50.79
N LYS A 359 13.59 10.40 50.99
CA LYS A 359 13.12 10.73 52.34
C LYS A 359 11.69 10.22 52.62
N LYS A 360 11.48 9.87 53.88
CA LYS A 360 10.30 9.21 54.45
C LYS A 360 9.49 10.22 55.27
N SER A 361 8.23 9.89 55.54
CA SER A 361 7.25 10.66 56.34
C SER A 361 6.66 11.89 55.64
N SER A 362 5.45 12.35 55.98
CA SER A 362 4.54 11.87 57.04
C SER A 362 3.06 11.89 56.63
N THR A 363 2.25 11.09 57.36
CA THR A 363 0.79 11.03 57.25
C THR A 363 0.14 12.35 57.71
N LYS A 364 -0.93 12.78 57.04
CA LYS A 364 -2.01 13.53 57.70
C LYS A 364 -3.37 13.12 57.15
N THR A 365 -4.11 12.39 57.98
CA THR A 365 -5.48 11.95 57.69
C THR A 365 -6.46 13.11 57.87
N SER A 366 -7.49 13.17 57.03
CA SER A 366 -8.74 13.90 57.31
C SER A 366 -9.90 12.93 57.12
N THR A 367 -10.89 12.96 58.01
CA THR A 367 -11.95 11.94 58.11
C THR A 367 -13.34 12.56 58.16
N THR A 368 -14.28 12.02 57.38
CA THR A 368 -15.72 12.33 57.49
C THR A 368 -16.54 11.05 57.40
N LYS A 369 -17.72 11.00 58.06
CA LYS A 369 -18.62 9.84 58.19
C LYS A 369 -20.09 10.30 58.13
N THR A 370 -21.10 9.47 57.83
CA THR A 370 -21.06 8.02 57.53
C THR A 370 -21.65 7.77 56.11
N LYS A 371 -22.72 7.02 55.78
CA LYS A 371 -23.68 6.15 56.49
C LYS A 371 -24.22 5.05 55.53
N THR A 372 -24.72 3.98 56.12
CA THR A 372 -25.38 2.79 55.52
C THR A 372 -26.70 3.15 54.79
N LEU A 373 -27.24 2.37 53.83
CA LEU A 373 -27.76 0.98 53.97
C LEU A 373 -28.12 0.31 52.59
N LEU A 374 -28.14 -1.05 52.54
CA LEU A 374 -28.90 -2.04 51.69
C LEU A 374 -29.61 -1.60 50.35
N LYS A 375 -29.74 -2.39 49.24
CA LYS A 375 -29.87 -3.87 49.05
C LYS A 375 -29.78 -4.29 47.54
N THR A 376 -29.51 -5.58 47.26
CA THR A 376 -29.88 -6.41 46.06
C THR A 376 -29.80 -5.90 44.59
N SER A 377 -28.88 -6.51 43.84
CA SER A 377 -29.07 -7.27 42.56
C SER A 377 -30.17 -6.88 41.54
N THR A 378 -29.74 -6.48 40.33
CA THR A 378 -30.40 -6.81 39.03
C THR A 378 -29.35 -6.92 37.90
N THR A 379 -29.76 -7.43 36.74
CA THR A 379 -28.88 -7.88 35.63
C THR A 379 -28.76 -6.89 34.46
N LYS A 380 -27.65 -7.02 33.70
CA LYS A 380 -27.35 -6.42 32.36
C LYS A 380 -27.46 -4.89 32.23
N THR A 381 -26.35 -4.24 31.84
CA THR A 381 -26.11 -3.69 30.47
C THR A 381 -24.78 -2.91 30.46
N SER A 382 -24.20 -2.66 29.29
CA SER A 382 -22.96 -1.89 29.10
C SER A 382 -23.17 -0.39 29.34
N SER A 383 -22.59 0.15 30.41
CA SER A 383 -22.54 1.60 30.69
C SER A 383 -21.12 2.18 30.54
N THR A 384 -21.04 3.22 29.71
CA THR A 384 -19.94 4.20 29.62
C THR A 384 -19.78 4.93 30.97
N PRO A 385 -18.64 5.60 31.26
CA PRO A 385 -18.38 6.03 32.64
C PRO A 385 -19.31 7.13 33.16
N THR A 386 -19.74 6.98 34.42
CA THR A 386 -20.55 7.98 35.15
C THR A 386 -19.80 9.29 35.42
N VAL A 387 -18.46 9.25 35.38
CA VAL A 387 -17.58 10.42 35.45
C VAL A 387 -16.59 10.35 34.29
N LYS A 388 -16.47 11.42 33.50
CA LYS A 388 -15.70 11.45 32.25
C LYS A 388 -14.25 10.97 32.44
N GLY A 389 -13.91 9.84 31.82
CA GLY A 389 -12.56 9.23 31.87
C GLY A 389 -12.29 8.33 33.08
N LYS A 390 -13.20 8.22 34.05
CA LYS A 390 -13.10 7.25 35.15
C LYS A 390 -13.52 5.84 34.71
N CYS A 391 -13.19 4.83 35.51
CA CYS A 391 -13.66 3.45 35.34
C CYS A 391 -13.49 2.64 36.63
N GLY A 392 -14.05 1.44 36.66
CA GLY A 392 -14.02 0.55 37.81
C GLY A 392 -15.42 0.34 38.42
N LYS A 393 -15.47 -0.41 39.52
CA LYS A 393 -16.72 -0.87 40.16
C LYS A 393 -17.76 0.21 40.47
N GLU A 394 -17.31 1.44 40.76
CA GLU A 394 -18.18 2.59 41.05
C GLU A 394 -18.48 3.46 39.81
N TYR A 395 -17.66 3.37 38.76
CA TYR A 395 -17.66 4.34 37.65
C TYR A 395 -18.08 3.77 36.31
N GLY A 396 -18.14 2.45 36.14
CA GLY A 396 -18.52 1.80 34.87
C GLY A 396 -17.33 1.40 33.99
N LYS A 397 -17.60 1.09 32.72
CA LYS A 397 -16.60 0.62 31.75
C LYS A 397 -16.07 1.75 30.88
N CYS A 398 -14.80 1.68 30.51
CA CYS A 398 -14.20 2.60 29.55
C CYS A 398 -14.86 2.54 28.16
N PRO A 399 -14.77 3.63 27.37
CA PRO A 399 -15.15 3.63 25.96
C PRO A 399 -14.45 2.51 25.16
N SER A 400 -15.07 2.08 24.06
CA SER A 400 -14.53 1.00 23.22
C SER A 400 -13.08 1.28 22.79
N GLY A 401 -12.23 0.27 22.86
CA GLY A 401 -10.80 0.37 22.58
C GLY A 401 -9.93 0.82 23.77
N GLN A 402 -10.51 1.35 24.86
CA GLN A 402 -9.73 1.83 26.01
C GLN A 402 -9.64 0.80 27.15
N CYS A 403 -8.61 0.99 27.97
CA CYS A 403 -8.22 0.12 29.08
C CYS A 403 -8.44 0.83 30.41
N CYS A 404 -8.81 0.09 31.46
CA CYS A 404 -9.03 0.64 32.78
C CYS A 404 -7.81 0.41 33.70
N SER A 405 -7.06 1.45 34.02
CA SER A 405 -5.92 1.37 34.95
C SER A 405 -6.34 0.95 36.37
N LYS A 406 -5.40 0.45 37.18
CA LYS A 406 -5.64 0.20 38.63
C LYS A 406 -6.05 1.44 39.44
N TYR A 407 -5.87 2.64 38.89
CA TYR A 407 -6.26 3.91 39.48
C TYR A 407 -7.69 4.36 39.08
N GLY A 408 -8.42 3.50 38.37
CA GLY A 408 -9.79 3.76 37.92
C GLY A 408 -9.86 4.84 36.86
N TRP A 409 -8.89 4.92 35.96
CA TRP A 409 -8.86 5.84 34.81
C TRP A 409 -8.75 5.09 33.49
N CYS A 410 -9.42 5.62 32.46
CA CYS A 410 -9.40 5.11 31.10
C CYS A 410 -8.26 5.69 30.27
N GLY A 411 -7.60 4.83 29.49
CA GLY A 411 -6.57 5.24 28.53
C GLY A 411 -6.06 4.06 27.71
N THR A 412 -5.14 4.33 26.78
CA THR A 412 -4.54 3.33 25.86
C THR A 412 -3.05 3.09 26.11
N SER A 413 -2.42 3.82 27.06
CA SER A 413 -0.99 3.61 27.36
C SER A 413 -0.75 2.33 28.17
N SER A 414 0.49 1.84 28.21
CA SER A 414 0.85 0.65 29.00
C SER A 414 0.45 0.74 30.48
N ASP A 415 0.42 1.94 31.08
CA ASP A 415 -0.01 2.16 32.47
C ASP A 415 -1.53 1.97 32.69
N HIS A 416 -2.30 1.99 31.60
CA HIS A 416 -3.74 1.74 31.60
C HIS A 416 -4.06 0.30 31.19
N CYS A 417 -3.37 -0.22 30.19
CA CYS A 417 -3.68 -1.53 29.58
C CYS A 417 -2.92 -2.72 30.17
N SER A 418 -1.79 -2.51 30.84
CA SER A 418 -0.95 -3.63 31.23
C SER A 418 -1.49 -4.39 32.46
N THR A 419 -1.65 -5.70 32.30
CA THR A 419 -2.06 -6.60 33.39
C THR A 419 -1.09 -6.57 34.56
N SER A 420 0.22 -6.48 34.31
CA SER A 420 1.25 -6.36 35.36
C SER A 420 1.25 -5.00 36.08
N LYS A 421 0.71 -3.95 35.43
CA LYS A 421 0.46 -2.64 36.07
C LYS A 421 -0.93 -2.55 36.73
N GLY A 422 -1.75 -3.59 36.62
CA GLY A 422 -3.05 -3.72 37.29
C GLY A 422 -4.26 -3.28 36.46
N CYS A 423 -4.23 -3.47 35.13
CA CYS A 423 -5.39 -3.25 34.28
C CYS A 423 -6.62 -4.05 34.74
N GLN A 424 -7.76 -3.38 34.91
CA GLN A 424 -9.03 -3.94 35.39
C GLN A 424 -9.88 -4.44 34.20
N SER A 425 -9.72 -5.71 33.83
CA SER A 425 -10.35 -6.33 32.64
C SER A 425 -11.88 -6.35 32.66
N GLU A 426 -12.52 -6.27 33.82
CA GLU A 426 -13.97 -6.12 33.93
C GLU A 426 -14.46 -4.76 33.38
N PHE A 427 -13.60 -3.74 33.37
CA PHE A 427 -13.95 -2.33 33.10
C PHE A 427 -13.20 -1.73 31.90
N GLY A 428 -12.34 -2.48 31.21
CA GLY A 428 -11.64 -2.06 29.98
C GLY A 428 -10.86 -3.21 29.33
N LYS A 429 -10.26 -3.00 28.16
CA LYS A 429 -9.44 -4.02 27.50
C LYS A 429 -8.10 -4.23 28.25
N CYS A 430 -7.68 -5.49 28.37
CA CYS A 430 -6.32 -5.91 28.78
C CYS A 430 -5.99 -7.19 28.00
N GLY A 431 -4.76 -7.40 27.51
CA GLY A 431 -4.43 -8.52 26.61
C GLY A 431 -2.97 -8.54 26.12
N LYS A 432 -2.62 -9.35 25.12
CA LYS A 432 -1.22 -9.66 24.74
C LYS A 432 -0.38 -8.49 24.19
N GLU A 433 -0.98 -7.49 23.56
CA GLU A 433 -0.32 -6.21 23.22
C GLU A 433 0.06 -5.39 24.48
N TYR A 434 -0.38 -5.84 25.65
CA TYR A 434 -0.32 -5.11 26.92
C TYR A 434 0.25 -5.93 28.09
N GLY A 435 0.28 -7.28 28.05
CA GLY A 435 0.85 -8.12 29.11
C GLY A 435 0.61 -9.64 28.97
N LYS A 436 1.05 -10.42 29.98
CA LYS A 436 0.79 -11.87 30.07
C LYS A 436 -0.61 -12.17 30.64
N CYS A 437 -1.12 -13.37 30.33
CA CYS A 437 -2.39 -13.89 30.86
C CYS A 437 -2.30 -14.37 32.33
N PRO A 438 -3.44 -14.52 33.03
CA PRO A 438 -3.49 -15.09 34.38
C PRO A 438 -2.96 -16.53 34.46
N SER A 439 -2.48 -16.92 35.65
CA SER A 439 -2.00 -18.29 35.89
C SER A 439 -3.08 -19.33 35.59
N GLY A 440 -2.72 -20.38 34.85
CA GLY A 440 -3.65 -21.42 34.39
C GLY A 440 -4.50 -21.06 33.17
N GLN A 441 -4.31 -19.86 32.57
CA GLN A 441 -4.92 -19.49 31.29
C GLN A 441 -3.90 -19.46 30.15
N CYS A 442 -4.41 -19.73 28.96
CA CYS A 442 -3.67 -19.81 27.71
C CYS A 442 -3.83 -18.52 26.91
N CYS A 443 -2.84 -18.19 26.07
CA CYS A 443 -2.88 -17.00 25.20
C CYS A 443 -3.05 -17.46 23.74
N SER A 444 -4.21 -17.22 23.12
CA SER A 444 -4.48 -17.62 21.73
C SER A 444 -3.59 -16.86 20.74
N LYS A 445 -3.50 -17.32 19.48
CA LYS A 445 -2.70 -16.63 18.44
C LYS A 445 -3.12 -15.16 18.24
N TYR A 446 -4.38 -14.85 18.50
CA TYR A 446 -4.96 -13.51 18.42
C TYR A 446 -4.81 -12.67 19.71
N GLY A 447 -4.02 -13.14 20.69
CA GLY A 447 -3.66 -12.37 21.90
C GLY A 447 -4.69 -12.34 23.03
N TRP A 448 -5.74 -13.16 22.95
CA TRP A 448 -6.78 -13.28 23.98
C TRP A 448 -6.45 -14.35 25.01
N CYS A 449 -6.82 -14.11 26.27
CA CYS A 449 -6.65 -15.06 27.37
C CYS A 449 -7.89 -15.95 27.51
N GLY A 450 -7.71 -17.26 27.60
CA GLY A 450 -8.79 -18.23 27.75
C GLY A 450 -8.32 -19.65 28.07
N THR A 451 -9.25 -20.58 28.23
CA THR A 451 -8.98 -21.97 28.63
C THR A 451 -9.52 -23.02 27.64
N SER A 452 -10.14 -22.60 26.53
CA SER A 452 -10.61 -23.53 25.48
C SER A 452 -9.45 -24.09 24.64
N SER A 453 -9.71 -25.15 23.89
CA SER A 453 -8.76 -25.74 22.93
C SER A 453 -8.23 -24.72 21.91
N ASP A 454 -9.05 -23.76 21.46
CA ASP A 454 -8.64 -22.68 20.55
C ASP A 454 -7.70 -21.65 21.19
N HIS A 455 -7.69 -21.57 22.52
CA HIS A 455 -6.77 -20.72 23.28
C HIS A 455 -5.51 -21.47 23.71
N CYS A 456 -5.61 -22.78 23.96
CA CYS A 456 -4.57 -23.58 24.60
C CYS A 456 -3.74 -24.45 23.67
N LEU A 457 -4.29 -24.94 22.54
CA LEU A 457 -3.55 -25.83 21.66
C LEU A 457 -2.43 -25.08 20.94
N THR A 458 -1.21 -25.57 21.09
CA THR A 458 -0.03 -25.06 20.38
C THR A 458 -0.21 -25.15 18.86
N SER A 459 -0.91 -26.18 18.36
CA SER A 459 -1.30 -26.33 16.95
C SER A 459 -2.31 -25.29 16.44
N LYS A 460 -3.01 -24.57 17.33
CA LYS A 460 -3.84 -23.40 17.00
C LYS A 460 -3.11 -22.07 17.26
N GLY A 461 -1.80 -22.12 17.50
CA GLY A 461 -0.93 -20.97 17.72
C GLY A 461 -1.01 -20.39 19.12
N CYS A 462 -1.25 -21.22 20.14
CA CYS A 462 -1.10 -20.78 21.53
C CYS A 462 0.31 -20.24 21.81
N GLN A 463 0.40 -19.11 22.51
CA GLN A 463 1.61 -18.31 22.66
C GLN A 463 2.22 -18.52 24.05
N SER A 464 3.08 -19.54 24.18
CA SER A 464 3.57 -20.11 25.45
C SER A 464 4.32 -19.15 26.36
N GLU A 465 5.00 -18.14 25.81
CA GLU A 465 5.64 -17.09 26.60
C GLU A 465 4.63 -16.24 27.39
N PHE A 466 3.34 -16.24 26.99
CA PHE A 466 2.29 -15.35 27.48
C PHE A 466 1.14 -16.08 28.20
N GLY A 467 1.08 -17.41 28.15
CA GLY A 467 0.06 -18.24 28.81
C GLY A 467 0.39 -19.74 28.77
N THR A 468 -0.31 -20.55 29.56
CA THR A 468 0.01 -21.98 29.78
C THR A 468 -0.54 -22.88 28.66
N CYS A 469 0.17 -22.94 27.53
CA CYS A 469 -0.21 -23.76 26.37
C CYS A 469 -0.14 -25.28 26.62
N LYS A 470 -0.75 -26.03 25.69
CA LYS A 470 -0.86 -27.49 25.64
C LYS A 470 -0.60 -28.03 24.24
#